data_AF-A0AAX3YXH6-F1
#
_entry.id   AF-A0AAX3YXH6-F1
#
_cell.length_a   1.000
_cell.length_b   1.000
_cell.length_c   1.000
_cell.angle_alpha   90.00
_cell.angle_beta   90.00
_cell.angle_gamma   90.00
#
_symmetry.space_group_name_H-M   'P 1'
#
loop_
_entity.id
_entity.type
_entity.pdbx_description
1 polymer ?
#
loop_
_entity_poly.entity_id
_entity_poly.type
_entity_poly.pdbx_seq_one_letter_code
_entity_poly.pdbx_strand_id
1 'polypeptide(L)' 'MSQKIKTFKGLSIHPCDAFKNMSLIVEAASLLSAVDDDEYREISDILLAFVCNYANEAHKNEWDKR' A
#
# COMPACT_ATOMS: atom_id res chain seq x y z
N MET A 1 -21.88 18.99 2.68
CA MET A 1 -21.89 17.50 2.61
C MET A 1 -20.46 17.04 2.70
N SER A 2 -20.08 16.24 3.70
CA SER A 2 -18.72 15.71 3.81
C SER A 2 -18.52 14.68 2.69
N GLN A 3 -17.59 14.94 1.76
CA GLN A 3 -17.19 13.91 0.80
C GLN A 3 -16.62 12.73 1.59
N LYS A 4 -17.23 11.54 1.44
CA LYS A 4 -16.68 10.31 2.00
C LYS A 4 -15.28 10.11 1.38
N ILE A 5 -14.24 10.31 2.18
CA ILE A 5 -12.87 10.02 1.75
C ILE A 5 -12.82 8.51 1.48
N LYS A 6 -12.61 8.14 0.22
CA LYS A 6 -12.39 6.73 -0.11
C LYS A 6 -11.03 6.31 0.48
N THR A 7 -11.00 5.16 1.13
CA THR A 7 -9.81 4.63 1.79
C THR A 7 -9.66 3.14 1.48
N PHE A 8 -8.42 2.65 1.53
CA PHE A 8 -8.07 1.25 1.50
C PHE A 8 -7.59 0.87 2.89
N LYS A 9 -8.38 0.07 3.62
CA LYS A 9 -8.04 -0.36 4.99
C LYS A 9 -7.67 0.81 5.93
N GLY A 10 -8.32 1.96 5.75
CA GLY A 10 -8.05 3.19 6.53
C GLY A 10 -6.97 4.11 5.93
N LEU A 11 -6.24 3.67 4.90
CA LEU A 11 -5.25 4.48 4.20
C LEU A 11 -5.91 5.26 3.05
N SER A 12 -5.55 6.53 2.88
CA SER A 12 -6.07 7.39 1.79
C SER A 12 -5.74 6.80 0.42
N ILE A 13 -6.73 6.64 -0.47
CA ILE A 13 -6.46 6.22 -1.86
C ILE A 13 -6.26 7.41 -2.82
N HIS A 14 -6.15 8.63 -2.28
CA HIS A 14 -5.81 9.80 -3.07
C HIS A 14 -4.39 9.66 -3.64
N PRO A 15 -4.12 9.96 -4.93
CA PRO A 15 -2.89 9.57 -5.60
C PRO A 15 -1.60 9.89 -4.84
N CYS A 16 -1.44 11.12 -4.37
CA CYS A 16 -0.23 11.55 -3.65
C CYS A 16 -0.08 10.87 -2.29
N ASP A 17 -1.17 10.62 -1.58
CA ASP A 17 -1.13 9.97 -0.27
C ASP A 17 -0.88 8.47 -0.43
N ALA A 18 -1.57 7.85 -1.41
CA ALA A 18 -1.41 6.44 -1.73
C ALA A 18 0.02 6.14 -2.18
N PHE A 19 0.61 6.97 -3.04
CA PHE A 19 2.00 6.85 -3.45
C PHE A 19 2.96 6.91 -2.25
N LYS A 20 2.80 7.90 -1.36
CA LYS A 20 3.64 8.02 -0.17
C LYS A 20 3.51 6.81 0.75
N ASN A 21 2.27 6.39 1.05
CA ASN A 21 2.02 5.25 1.92
C ASN A 21 2.59 3.96 1.33
N MET A 22 2.38 3.69 0.04
CA MET A 22 2.94 2.51 -0.63
C MET A 22 4.47 2.53 -0.63
N SER A 23 5.10 3.66 -0.93
CA SER A 23 6.57 3.77 -0.90
C SER A 23 7.15 3.45 0.47
N LEU A 24 6.54 3.93 1.56
CA LEU A 24 6.98 3.61 2.92
C LEU A 24 6.82 2.12 3.24
N ILE A 25 5.72 1.49 2.82
CA ILE A 25 5.50 0.06 3.05
C ILE A 25 6.49 -0.78 2.23
N VAL A 26 6.78 -0.40 0.98
CA VAL A 26 7.78 -1.09 0.15
C VAL A 26 9.18 -0.94 0.75
N GLU A 27 9.54 0.24 1.26
CA GLU A 27 10.82 0.45 1.93
C GLU A 27 10.95 -0.43 3.18
N ALA A 28 9.91 -0.47 4.02
CA ALA A 28 9.87 -1.35 5.19
C ALA A 28 9.98 -2.83 4.81
N ALA A 29 9.24 -3.27 3.78
CA ALA A 29 9.33 -4.64 3.26
C ALA A 29 10.74 -4.95 2.76
N SER A 30 11.38 -4.01 2.06
CA SER A 30 12.74 -4.17 1.55
C SER A 30 13.74 -4.33 2.69
N LEU A 31 13.65 -3.51 3.74
CA LEU A 31 14.50 -3.63 4.93
C LEU A 31 14.33 -4.98 5.62
N LEU A 32 13.09 -5.45 5.78
CA LEU A 32 12.80 -6.76 6.39
C LEU A 32 13.33 -7.92 5.55
N SER A 33 13.24 -7.82 4.21
CA SER A 33 13.76 -8.86 3.31
C SER A 33 15.29 -8.98 3.30
N ALA A 34 15.99 -7.92 3.71
CA ALA A 34 17.45 -7.89 3.74
C ALA A 34 18.05 -8.56 4.97
N VAL A 35 17.22 -8.91 5.97
CA VAL A 35 17.66 -9.63 7.18
C VAL A 35 17.71 -11.13 6.88
N ASP A 36 18.74 -11.82 7.38
CA ASP A 36 18.86 -13.29 7.29
C ASP A 36 18.01 -13.97 8.38
N ASP A 37 16.71 -13.73 8.30
CA ASP A 37 15.70 -14.26 9.20
C ASP A 37 14.43 -14.57 8.39
N ASP A 38 13.97 -15.82 8.46
CA ASP A 38 12.83 -16.30 7.68
C ASP A 38 11.51 -15.65 8.11
N GLU A 39 11.34 -15.28 9.38
CA GLU A 39 10.14 -14.60 9.87
C GLU A 39 10.05 -13.18 9.30
N TYR A 40 11.17 -12.44 9.27
CA TYR A 40 11.20 -11.11 8.66
C TYR A 40 10.98 -11.16 7.14
N ARG A 41 11.47 -12.18 6.46
CA ARG A 41 11.18 -12.41 5.04
C ARG A 41 9.70 -12.68 4.78
N GLU A 42 9.05 -13.50 5.61
CA GLU A 42 7.60 -13.74 5.49
C GLU A 42 6.79 -12.45 5.71
N ILE A 43 7.16 -11.64 6.70
CA ILE A 43 6.53 -10.33 6.92
C ILE A 43 6.73 -9.42 5.71
N SER A 44 7.92 -9.42 5.09
CA SER A 44 8.18 -8.67 3.86
C SER A 44 7.21 -9.06 2.73
N ASP A 45 7.03 -10.36 2.49
CA ASP A 45 6.12 -10.86 1.45
C ASP A 45 4.67 -10.42 1.70
N ILE A 46 4.22 -10.45 2.97
CA ILE A 46 2.90 -9.98 3.37
C ILE A 46 2.74 -8.48 3.07
N LEU A 47 3.74 -7.67 3.39
CA LEU A 47 3.71 -6.22 3.12
C LEU A 47 3.68 -5.92 1.62
N LEU A 48 4.45 -6.64 0.80
CA LEU A 48 4.42 -6.50 -0.65
C LEU A 48 3.05 -6.89 -1.24
N ALA A 49 2.46 -8.00 -0.78
CA ALA A 49 1.11 -8.38 -1.18
C ALA A 49 0.06 -7.32 -0.79
N PHE A 50 0.21 -6.69 0.38
CA PHE A 50 -0.63 -5.59 0.82
C PHE A 50 -0.51 -4.37 -0.12
N VAL A 51 0.71 -3.99 -0.52
CA VAL A 51 0.94 -2.88 -1.45
C VAL A 51 0.33 -3.16 -2.82
N CYS A 52 0.45 -4.38 -3.35
CA CYS A 52 -0.20 -4.75 -4.62
C CYS A 52 -1.73 -4.56 -4.57
N ASN A 53 -2.36 -4.99 -3.48
CA ASN A 53 -3.80 -4.79 -3.28
C ASN A 53 -4.16 -3.30 -3.16
N TYR A 54 -3.34 -2.52 -2.47
CA TYR A 54 -3.53 -1.08 -2.33
C TYR A 54 -3.41 -0.37 -3.69
N ALA A 55 -2.38 -0.70 -4.48
CA ALA A 55 -2.17 -0.14 -5.81
C ALA A 55 -3.37 -0.42 -6.73
N ASN A 56 -3.91 -1.63 -6.69
CA ASN A 56 -5.10 -2.01 -7.45
C ASN A 56 -6.34 -1.18 -7.06
N GLU A 57 -6.58 -0.97 -5.77
CA GLU A 57 -7.71 -0.16 -5.30
C GLU A 57 -7.53 1.34 -5.60
N ALA A 58 -6.31 1.86 -5.48
CA ALA A 58 -5.99 3.23 -5.88
C ALA A 58 -6.20 3.44 -7.39
N HIS A 59 -5.76 2.48 -8.22
CA HIS A 59 -5.96 2.51 -9.65
C HIS A 59 -7.44 2.48 -10.06
N LYS A 60 -8.22 1.56 -9.49
CA LYS A 60 -9.69 1.49 -9.71
C LYS A 60 -10.36 2.82 -9.37
N ASN A 61 -9.99 3.43 -8.25
CA ASN A 61 -10.56 4.71 -7.86
C ASN A 61 -10.25 5.85 -8.83
N GLU A 62 -9.07 5.90 -9.44
CA GLU A 62 -8.76 6.88 -10.48
C GLU A 62 -9.47 6.57 -11.80
N TRP A 63 -9.66 5.28 -12.12
CA TRP A 63 -10.40 4.87 -13.31
C TRP A 63 -11.89 5.20 -13.21
N ASP A 64 -12.52 4.98 -12.06
CA ASP A 64 -13.93 5.31 -11.79
C ASP A 64 -14.25 6.82 -11.90
N LYS A 65 -13.23 7.68 -11.87
CA LYS A 65 -13.38 9.14 -12.01
C LYS A 65 -13.38 9.62 -13.46
N ARG A 66 -13.05 8.76 -14.42
CA ARG A 66 -13.02 9.08 -15.85
C ARG A 66 -14.37 8.77 -16.50
#